data_AF-A0A963RTH6-F1
#
_entry.id   AF-A0A963RTH6-F1
#
_cell.length_a   1.000
_cell.length_b   1.000
_cell.length_c   1.000
_cell.angle_alpha   90.00
_cell.angle_beta   90.00
_cell.angle_gamma   90.00
#
_symmetry.space_group_name_H-M   'P 1'
#
loop_
_entity.id
_entity.type
_entity.pdbx_description
1 polymer ?
#
loop_
_entity_poly.entity_id
_entity_poly.type
_entity_poly.pdbx_seq_one_letter_code
_entity_poly.pdbx_strand_id
1 'polypeptide(L)'
;MTSGAINAVQAAELIRRGLLLADHKVLADIQAECHLVSPRHDPQGWRDIRPMLDQRERSAMATDMAAEALAYARDRGLIEHHPHSAHLVRITRSL
;
A
#
# COMPACT_ATOMS: atom_id res chain seq x y z
N MET A 1 36.10 16.37 4.27
CA MET A 1 35.06 15.39 3.90
C MET A 1 34.17 16.04 2.86
N THR A 2 34.50 15.88 1.58
CA THR A 2 33.70 16.40 0.48
C THR A 2 32.46 15.51 0.34
N SER A 3 31.32 15.99 0.84
CA SER A 3 30.02 15.43 0.47
C SER A 3 29.86 15.65 -1.03
N GLY A 4 30.08 14.59 -1.82
CA GLY A 4 29.87 14.64 -3.27
C GLY A 4 28.38 14.80 -3.53
N ALA A 5 27.99 15.92 -4.13
CA ALA A 5 26.60 16.15 -4.52
C ALA A 5 26.12 14.99 -5.40
N ILE A 6 24.97 14.42 -5.05
CA ILE A 6 24.33 13.35 -5.81
C ILE A 6 23.94 13.92 -7.17
N ASN A 7 24.37 13.31 -8.26
CA ASN A 7 23.97 13.76 -9.59
C ASN A 7 22.53 13.31 -9.92
N ALA A 8 21.94 13.89 -10.97
CA ALA A 8 20.54 13.62 -11.32
C ALA A 8 20.24 12.14 -11.58
N VAL A 9 21.19 11.39 -12.15
CA VAL A 9 21.04 9.94 -12.42
C VAL A 9 21.00 9.15 -11.12
N GLN A 10 21.91 9.46 -10.20
CA GLN A 10 21.95 8.83 -8.88
C GLN A 10 20.70 9.17 -8.06
N ALA A 11 20.21 10.42 -8.15
CA ALA A 11 18.96 10.83 -7.49
C ALA A 11 17.76 10.08 -8.06
N ALA A 12 17.65 9.96 -9.39
CA ALA A 12 16.59 9.20 -10.04
C ALA A 12 16.60 7.72 -9.63
N GLU A 13 17.78 7.10 -9.53
CA GLU A 13 17.91 5.71 -9.10
C GLU A 13 17.53 5.52 -7.63
N LEU A 14 17.89 6.46 -6.75
CA LEU A 14 17.46 6.45 -5.35
C LEU A 14 15.93 6.57 -5.23
N ILE A 15 15.32 7.48 -5.98
CA ILE A 15 13.86 7.63 -6.03
C ILE A 15 13.20 6.34 -6.51
N ARG A 16 13.68 5.76 -7.61
CA ARG A 16 13.16 4.49 -8.15
C ARG A 16 13.21 3.37 -7.11
N ARG A 17 14.33 3.22 -6.40
CA ARG A 17 14.47 2.22 -5.33
C ARG A 17 13.56 2.49 -4.15
N GLY A 18 13.44 3.76 -3.74
CA GLY A 18 12.53 4.17 -2.67
C GLY A 18 11.09 3.82 -2.99
N LEU A 19 10.64 4.10 -4.21
CA LEU A 19 9.29 3.74 -4.68
C LEU A 19 9.08 2.22 -4.68
N LEU A 20 10.07 1.43 -5.12
CA LEU A 20 9.95 -0.02 -5.07
C LEU A 20 9.81 -0.54 -3.63
N LEU A 21 10.61 -0.02 -2.70
CA LEU A 21 10.50 -0.38 -1.28
C LEU A 21 9.14 0.00 -0.70
N ALA A 22 8.63 1.19 -1.05
CA ALA A 22 7.31 1.64 -0.65
C ALA A 22 6.21 0.74 -1.22
N ASP A 23 6.27 0.40 -2.51
CA ASP A 23 5.32 -0.52 -3.15
C ASP A 23 5.28 -1.87 -2.41
N HIS A 24 6.45 -2.45 -2.10
CA HIS A 24 6.56 -3.71 -1.35
C HIS A 24 5.99 -3.60 0.07
N LYS A 25 6.32 -2.53 0.81
CA LYS A 25 5.87 -2.35 2.19
C LYS A 25 4.35 -2.21 2.26
N VAL A 26 3.78 -1.39 1.39
CA VAL A 26 2.33 -1.13 1.33
C VAL A 26 1.57 -2.41 0.99
N LEU A 27 2.04 -3.20 0.02
CA LEU A 27 1.42 -4.49 -0.28
C LEU A 27 1.51 -5.47 0.88
N ALA A 28 2.65 -5.53 1.57
CA ALA A 28 2.82 -6.39 2.74
C ALA A 28 1.86 -5.99 3.88
N ASP A 29 1.67 -4.70 4.11
CA ASP A 29 0.74 -4.21 5.14
C ASP A 29 -0.71 -4.55 4.80
N ILE A 30 -1.13 -4.33 3.56
CA ILE A 30 -2.47 -4.73 3.09
C ILE A 30 -2.67 -6.24 3.23
N GLN A 31 -1.64 -7.05 2.93
CA GLN A 31 -1.73 -8.49 3.07
C GLN A 31 -1.84 -8.97 4.51
N ALA A 32 -1.11 -8.31 5.42
CA ALA A 32 -1.03 -8.67 6.83
C ALA A 32 -2.23 -8.16 7.64
N GLU A 33 -2.73 -6.97 7.35
CA GLU A 33 -3.72 -6.27 8.16
C GLU A 33 -5.15 -6.38 7.61
N CYS A 34 -5.33 -6.60 6.30
CA CYS A 34 -6.66 -6.69 5.71
C CYS A 34 -7.18 -8.14 5.65
N HIS A 35 -8.48 -8.32 5.87
CA HIS A 35 -9.13 -9.62 5.78
C HIS A 35 -9.56 -9.95 4.35
N LEU A 36 -9.28 -11.17 3.90
CA LEU A 36 -9.73 -11.67 2.59
C LEU A 36 -11.22 -12.06 2.64
N VAL A 37 -12.05 -11.36 1.88
CA VAL A 37 -13.48 -11.59 1.73
C VAL A 37 -13.66 -12.61 0.60
N SER A 38 -13.91 -13.87 0.96
CA SER A 38 -14.06 -15.02 0.06
C SER A 38 -12.76 -15.69 -0.44
N PRO A 39 -11.95 -16.25 0.46
CA PRO A 39 -10.66 -16.88 0.15
C PRO A 39 -10.74 -18.17 -0.68
N ARG A 40 -11.94 -18.75 -0.85
CA ARG A 40 -12.08 -20.13 -1.37
C ARG A 40 -11.79 -20.29 -2.86
N HIS A 41 -11.82 -19.21 -3.65
CA HIS A 41 -11.69 -19.29 -5.11
C HIS A 41 -10.79 -18.23 -5.76
N ASP A 42 -10.35 -17.22 -5.02
CA ASP A 42 -9.44 -16.18 -5.51
C ASP A 42 -8.45 -15.77 -4.40
N PRO A 43 -7.18 -16.24 -4.44
CA PRO A 43 -6.17 -15.85 -3.47
C PRO A 43 -5.77 -14.37 -3.58
N GLN A 44 -6.08 -13.74 -4.72
CA GLN A 44 -5.97 -12.28 -4.88
C GLN A 44 -7.26 -11.56 -4.57
N GLY A 45 -8.31 -12.24 -4.08
CA GLY A 45 -9.66 -11.70 -3.94
C GLY A 45 -9.80 -10.43 -3.08
N TRP A 46 -11.03 -9.94 -2.99
CA TRP A 46 -11.34 -8.68 -2.30
C TRP A 46 -10.91 -8.69 -0.83
N ARG A 47 -10.19 -7.66 -0.43
CA ARG A 47 -9.68 -7.44 0.92
C ARG A 47 -10.41 -6.28 1.58
N ASP A 48 -10.82 -6.47 2.83
CA ASP A 48 -11.44 -5.44 3.65
C ASP A 48 -10.38 -4.59 4.33
N ILE A 49 -10.36 -3.29 4.00
CA ILE A 49 -9.39 -2.32 4.52
C ILE A 49 -9.80 -1.66 5.83
N ARG A 50 -11.03 -1.91 6.33
CA ARG A 50 -11.50 -1.32 7.59
C ARG A 50 -10.59 -1.60 8.79
N PRO A 51 -10.00 -2.80 8.96
CA PRO A 51 -9.07 -3.05 10.07
C PRO A 51 -7.89 -2.07 10.09
N MET A 52 -7.35 -1.69 8.92
CA MET A 52 -6.25 -0.71 8.85
C MET A 52 -6.67 0.70 9.26
N LEU A 53 -7.96 1.01 9.19
CA LEU A 53 -8.53 2.35 9.38
C LEU A 53 -9.38 2.47 10.66
N ASP A 54 -9.48 1.42 11.48
CA ASP A 54 -10.31 1.45 12.68
C ASP A 54 -9.61 2.20 13.82
N GLN A 55 -10.09 3.42 14.08
CA GLN A 55 -9.61 4.28 15.17
C GLN A 55 -9.88 3.72 16.56
N ARG A 56 -10.71 2.67 16.70
CA ARG A 56 -10.93 1.97 17.97
C ARG A 56 -9.78 1.02 18.31
N GLU A 57 -9.07 0.53 17.30
CA GLU A 57 -7.98 -0.44 17.44
C GLU A 57 -6.60 0.20 17.23
N ARG A 58 -6.55 1.32 16.50
CA ARG A 58 -5.30 1.97 16.08
C ARG A 58 -5.28 3.43 16.53
N SER A 59 -4.08 3.97 16.73
CA SER A 59 -3.92 5.40 17.02
C SER A 59 -4.33 6.26 15.81
N ALA A 60 -4.62 7.54 16.05
CA ALA A 60 -4.92 8.49 14.98
C ALA A 60 -3.79 8.54 13.94
N MET A 61 -2.54 8.65 14.39
CA MET A 61 -1.36 8.63 13.50
C MET A 61 -1.28 7.35 12.67
N ALA A 62 -1.54 6.18 13.27
CA ALA A 62 -1.52 4.91 12.53
C ALA A 62 -2.64 4.84 11.48
N THR A 63 -3.80 5.42 11.78
CA THR A 63 -4.93 5.52 10.85
C THR A 63 -4.62 6.47 9.70
N ASP A 64 -4.05 7.64 9.99
CA ASP A 64 -3.64 8.63 8.97
C ASP A 64 -2.58 8.03 8.03
N MET A 65 -1.57 7.36 8.59
CA MET A 65 -0.54 6.68 7.80
C MET A 65 -1.12 5.54 6.95
N ALA A 66 -2.08 4.78 7.47
CA ALA A 66 -2.75 3.73 6.70
C ALA A 66 -3.60 4.31 5.56
N ALA A 67 -4.28 5.44 5.79
CA ALA A 67 -5.03 6.14 4.75
C ALA A 67 -4.09 6.63 3.62
N GLU A 68 -2.94 7.22 3.97
CA GLU A 68 -1.93 7.62 3.00
C GLU A 68 -1.30 6.43 2.25
N ALA A 69 -1.04 5.31 2.94
CA ALA A 69 -0.56 4.10 2.31
C ALA A 69 -1.55 3.55 1.27
N LEU A 70 -2.85 3.57 1.57
CA LEU A 70 -3.91 3.14 0.65
C LEU A 70 -4.07 4.11 -0.53
N ALA A 71 -3.98 5.42 -0.29
CA ALA A 71 -3.98 6.42 -1.34
C ALA A 71 -2.79 6.24 -2.29
N TYR A 72 -1.58 6.06 -1.73
CA TYR A 72 -0.38 5.71 -2.48
C TYR A 72 -0.57 4.43 -3.31
N ALA A 73 -1.10 3.37 -2.71
CA ALA A 73 -1.34 2.10 -3.40
C ALA A 73 -2.25 2.26 -4.62
N ARG A 74 -3.33 3.03 -4.47
CA ARG A 74 -4.26 3.35 -5.55
C ARG A 74 -3.57 4.15 -6.65
N ASP A 75 -2.86 5.21 -6.28
CA ASP A 75 -2.23 6.12 -7.24
C ASP A 75 -1.08 5.44 -8.02
N ARG A 76 -0.42 4.45 -7.39
CA ARG A 76 0.58 3.57 -8.02
C ARG A 76 -0.04 2.41 -8.82
N GLY A 77 -1.36 2.23 -8.77
CA GLY A 77 -2.06 1.15 -9.43
C GLY A 77 -1.76 -0.24 -8.85
N LEU A 78 -1.38 -0.31 -7.58
CA LEU A 78 -1.10 -1.57 -6.84
C LEU A 78 -2.39 -2.25 -6.35
N ILE A 79 -3.45 -1.45 -6.19
CA ILE A 79 -4.78 -1.92 -5.83
C ILE A 79 -5.85 -1.32 -6.74
N GLU A 80 -6.99 -1.99 -6.80
CA GLU A 80 -8.24 -1.45 -7.34
C GLU A 80 -9.34 -1.51 -6.27
N HIS A 81 -10.30 -0.60 -6.33
CA HIS A 81 -11.46 -0.61 -5.44
C HIS A 81 -12.61 -1.41 -6.03
N HIS A 82 -13.39 -2.06 -5.16
CA HIS A 82 -14.61 -2.73 -5.57
C HIS A 82 -15.66 -1.71 -6.03
N PRO A 83 -16.38 -1.95 -7.15
CA PRO A 83 -17.31 -0.98 -7.73
C PRO A 83 -18.50 -0.61 -6.83
N HIS A 84 -18.85 -1.48 -5.88
CA HIS A 84 -20.03 -1.30 -5.01
C HIS A 84 -19.68 -1.24 -3.52
N SER A 85 -18.39 -1.31 -3.15
CA SER A 85 -17.99 -1.39 -1.74
C SER A 85 -16.68 -0.67 -1.53
N ALA A 86 -16.75 0.57 -1.02
CA ALA A 86 -15.58 1.43 -0.86
C ALA A 86 -14.48 0.84 0.04
N HIS A 87 -14.86 -0.04 0.97
CA HIS A 87 -13.95 -0.70 1.89
C HIS A 87 -13.34 -2.01 1.36
N LEU A 88 -13.65 -2.39 0.12
CA LEU A 88 -13.07 -3.57 -0.51
C LEU A 88 -12.08 -3.16 -1.58
N VAL A 89 -10.89 -3.71 -1.50
CA VAL A 89 -9.81 -3.50 -2.48
C VAL A 89 -9.27 -4.83 -2.97
N ARG A 90 -8.73 -4.86 -4.17
CA ARG A 90 -8.07 -6.03 -4.74
C ARG A 90 -6.64 -5.65 -5.12
N ILE A 91 -5.67 -6.51 -4.80
CA ILE A 91 -4.30 -6.32 -5.24
C ILE A 91 -4.23 -6.65 -6.73
N THR A 92 -3.84 -5.68 -7.56
CA THR A 92 -3.82 -5.79 -9.02
C THR A 92 -2.47 -6.23 -9.56
N ARG A 93 -1.41 -6.01 -8.78
CA ARG A 93 -0.04 -6.35 -9.15
C ARG A 93 0.64 -7.09 -8.01
N SER A 94 1.06 -8.31 -8.30
CA SER A 94 2.09 -9.00 -7.51
C SER A 94 3.45 -8.41 -7.94
N LEU A 95 4.26 -7.96 -6.98
CA LEU A 95 5.65 -7.56 -7.23
C LEU A 95 6.58 -8.76 -7.17
#